data_AF-A0AA36MFF6-F1
#
_entry.id   AF-A0AA36MFF6-F1
#
_cell.length_a   1.000
_cell.length_b   1.000
_cell.length_c   1.000
_cell.angle_alpha   90.00
_cell.angle_beta   90.00
_cell.angle_gamma   90.00
#
_symmetry.space_group_name_H-M   'P 1'
#
loop_
_entity.id
_entity.type
_entity.pdbx_description
1 polymer ?
#
loop_
_entity_poly.entity_id
_entity_poly.type
_entity_poly.pdbx_seq_one_letter_code
_entity_poly.pdbx_strand_id
1 'polypeptide(L)'
;MLWYWNVNGGGPSGETPANFDDFRPFAKFTKPTMKQFGQMEQICGVTVNRDIYSLEKSKLFLAELKEKQSDELTVGRLGHAFTGLLSAA
;
A
#
# COMPACT_ATOMS: atom_id res chain seq x y z
N MET A 1 4.95 7.46 15.41
CA MET A 1 4.77 6.75 14.12
C MET A 1 6.13 6.67 13.49
N LEU A 2 6.58 5.51 13.01
CA LEU A 2 7.86 5.41 12.32
C LEU A 2 7.68 4.70 10.98
N TRP A 3 8.16 5.35 9.92
CA TRP A 3 8.39 4.78 8.61
C TRP A 3 9.89 4.63 8.40
N TYR A 4 10.31 3.50 7.87
CA TYR A 4 11.69 3.26 7.47
C TYR A 4 11.73 2.58 6.10
N TRP A 5 12.88 2.64 5.45
CA TRP A 5 13.13 1.99 4.17
C TRP A 5 14.27 1.00 4.34
N ASN A 6 14.13 -0.17 3.72
CA ASN A 6 15.22 -1.13 3.57
C ASN A 6 15.01 -1.89 2.27
N VAL A 7 15.84 -1.63 1.26
CA VAL A 7 15.73 -2.22 -0.08
C VAL A 7 17.14 -2.51 -0.60
N ASN A 8 17.28 -3.51 -1.47
CA ASN A 8 18.56 -3.90 -2.07
C ASN A 8 18.88 -3.10 -3.36
N GLY A 9 17.90 -2.41 -3.92
CA GLY A 9 18.03 -1.70 -5.18
C GLY A 9 16.68 -1.16 -5.67
N GLY A 10 16.62 -0.76 -6.94
CA GLY A 10 15.37 -0.36 -7.59
C GLY A 10 14.74 -1.47 -8.42
N GLY A 11 13.44 -1.39 -8.61
CA GLY A 11 12.63 -2.36 -9.34
C GLY A 11 12.47 -3.69 -8.60
N PRO A 12 11.75 -4.66 -9.21
CA PRO A 12 11.31 -5.87 -8.52
C PRO A 12 12.45 -6.71 -7.91
N SER A 13 13.63 -6.71 -8.54
CA SER A 13 14.81 -7.42 -8.03
C SER A 13 15.47 -6.75 -6.81
N GLY A 14 15.14 -5.49 -6.55
CA GLY A 14 15.63 -4.71 -5.42
C GLY A 14 14.74 -4.82 -4.17
N GLU A 15 13.59 -5.49 -4.24
CA GLU A 15 12.70 -5.64 -3.11
C GLU A 15 13.34 -6.43 -1.94
N THR A 16 12.90 -6.10 -0.73
CA THR A 16 13.14 -6.91 0.48
C THR A 16 11.83 -7.55 0.95
N PRO A 17 11.86 -8.52 1.88
CA PRO A 17 10.64 -9.11 2.41
C PRO A 17 9.68 -8.04 2.96
N ALA A 18 8.40 -8.21 2.62
CA ALA A 18 7.29 -7.37 3.06
C ALA A 18 6.90 -7.67 4.53
N ASN A 19 7.88 -7.61 5.44
CA ASN A 19 7.73 -7.75 6.89
C ASN A 19 8.66 -6.79 7.65
N PHE A 20 8.60 -6.80 8.99
CA PHE A 20 9.38 -5.92 9.87
C PHE A 20 10.60 -6.60 10.51
N ASP A 21 10.98 -7.80 10.06
CA ASP A 21 11.98 -8.64 10.74
C ASP A 21 13.40 -8.03 10.68
N ASP A 22 13.62 -7.13 9.73
CA ASP A 22 14.87 -6.40 9.52
C ASP A 22 14.94 -5.06 10.27
N PHE A 23 13.89 -4.69 11.00
CA PHE A 23 13.87 -3.45 11.76
C PHE A 23 14.86 -3.50 12.92
N ARG A 24 15.71 -2.47 13.01
CA ARG A 24 16.65 -2.29 14.13
C ARG A 24 16.15 -1.15 15.02
N PRO A 25 15.74 -1.42 16.27
CA PRO A 25 15.31 -0.38 17.20
C PRO A 25 16.37 0.70 17.41
N PHE A 26 15.94 1.95 17.49
CA PHE A 26 16.82 3.08 17.81
C PHE A 26 16.06 4.16 18.60
N ALA A 27 16.79 4.84 19.49
CA ALA A 27 16.23 5.85 20.40
C ALA A 27 14.95 5.32 21.10
N LYS A 28 13.82 6.02 20.95
CA LYS A 28 12.51 5.63 21.53
C LYS A 28 11.66 4.77 20.58
N PHE A 29 12.16 4.45 19.38
CA PHE A 29 11.42 3.67 18.39
C PHE A 29 11.74 2.18 18.52
N THR A 30 10.90 1.49 19.30
CA THR A 30 11.03 0.04 19.53
C THR A 30 10.24 -0.81 18.55
N LYS A 31 9.26 -0.22 17.86
CA LYS A 31 8.44 -0.88 16.82
C LYS A 31 8.18 0.08 15.65
N PRO A 32 8.32 -0.36 14.39
CA PRO A 32 7.95 0.44 13.23
C PRO A 32 6.43 0.43 13.05
N THR A 33 5.91 1.35 12.23
CA THR A 33 4.49 1.33 11.82
C THR A 33 4.33 1.14 10.32
N MET A 34 5.33 1.53 9.54
CA MET A 34 5.38 1.32 8.10
C MET A 34 6.80 0.99 7.65
N LYS A 35 6.92 0.20 6.59
CA LYS A 35 8.19 -0.09 5.90
C LYS A 35 8.00 0.04 4.40
N GLN A 36 8.90 0.76 3.74
CA GLN A 36 9.07 0.67 2.28
C GLN A 36 9.98 -0.50 1.96
N PHE A 37 9.43 -1.52 1.30
CA PHE A 37 10.15 -2.75 0.95
C PHE A 37 10.48 -2.83 -0.55
N GLY A 38 9.93 -1.95 -1.38
CA GLY A 38 10.24 -1.84 -2.81
C GLY A 38 10.24 -0.37 -3.27
N GLN A 39 11.07 -0.06 -4.26
CA GLN A 39 11.20 1.29 -4.82
C GLN A 39 11.34 1.27 -6.34
N MET A 40 10.86 2.32 -7.01
CA MET A 40 10.91 2.43 -8.48
C MET A 40 10.23 1.24 -9.20
N GLU A 41 9.11 0.77 -8.64
CA GLU A 41 8.32 -0.32 -9.17
C GLU A 41 7.41 0.17 -10.29
N GLN A 42 7.42 -0.50 -11.44
CA GLN A 42 6.51 -0.17 -12.54
C GLN A 42 5.22 -0.99 -12.43
N ILE A 43 4.18 -0.37 -11.89
CA ILE A 43 2.86 -1.00 -11.73
C ILE A 43 1.87 -0.26 -12.61
N CYS A 44 1.26 -0.97 -13.56
CA CYS A 44 0.26 -0.41 -14.48
C CYS A 44 0.73 0.87 -15.21
N GLY A 45 2.03 0.95 -15.58
CA GLY A 45 2.62 2.09 -16.27
C GLY A 45 2.97 3.28 -15.38
N VAL A 46 2.84 3.13 -14.05
CA VAL A 46 3.20 4.16 -13.07
C VAL A 46 4.35 3.67 -12.21
N THR A 47 5.32 4.56 -11.98
CA THR A 47 6.42 4.31 -11.05
C THR A 47 5.96 4.57 -9.62
N VAL A 48 5.99 3.55 -8.78
CA VAL A 48 5.54 3.61 -7.38
C VAL A 48 6.58 3.02 -6.43
N ASN A 49 6.43 3.32 -5.15
CA ASN A 49 7.09 2.59 -4.07
C ASN A 49 6.05 1.66 -3.42
N ARG A 50 6.52 0.57 -2.82
CA ARG A 50 5.67 -0.42 -2.17
C ARG A 50 5.94 -0.44 -0.68
N ASP A 51 4.89 -0.24 0.10
CA ASP A 51 4.93 -0.15 1.56
C ASP A 51 4.04 -1.21 2.22
N ILE A 52 4.45 -1.67 3.41
CA ILE A 52 3.60 -2.43 4.34
C ILE A 52 3.32 -1.60 5.58
N TYR A 53 2.17 -1.86 6.21
CA TYR A 53 1.69 -1.13 7.37
C TYR A 53 1.29 -2.09 8.49
N SER A 54 1.60 -1.75 9.74
CA SER A 54 1.11 -2.50 10.91
C SER A 54 -0.37 -2.20 11.16
N LEU A 55 -1.22 -3.23 11.04
CA LEU A 55 -2.68 -3.11 11.16
C LEU A 55 -3.20 -2.85 12.58
N GLU A 56 -2.35 -2.93 13.60
CA GLU A 56 -2.73 -2.63 15.00
C GLU A 56 -3.26 -1.19 15.16
N LYS A 57 -2.76 -0.23 14.36
CA LYS A 57 -3.28 1.14 14.28
C LYS A 57 -4.18 1.37 13.06
N SER A 58 -3.99 0.58 12.00
CA SER A 58 -4.86 0.65 10.82
C SER A 58 -6.27 0.16 11.10
N LYS A 59 -6.48 -0.76 12.06
CA LYS A 59 -7.84 -1.15 12.48
C LYS A 59 -8.62 0.05 13.04
N LEU A 60 -7.97 0.93 13.80
CA LEU A 60 -8.61 2.16 14.31
C LEU A 60 -8.94 3.12 13.16
N PHE A 61 -8.01 3.31 12.21
CA PHE A 61 -8.26 4.15 11.04
C PHE A 61 -9.30 3.55 10.08
N LEU A 62 -9.27 2.24 9.84
CA LEU A 62 -10.24 1.50 9.03
C LEU A 62 -11.60 1.43 9.73
N ALA A 63 -11.64 1.38 11.07
CA ALA A 63 -12.88 1.50 11.83
C ALA A 63 -13.45 2.92 11.73
N GLU A 64 -12.60 3.96 11.82
CA GLU A 64 -13.01 5.36 11.62
C GLU A 64 -13.50 5.61 10.19
N LEU A 65 -12.86 5.01 9.19
CA LEU A 65 -13.33 5.03 7.79
C LEU A 65 -14.65 4.27 7.62
N LYS A 66 -14.83 3.13 8.31
CA LYS A 66 -16.09 2.38 8.29
C LYS A 66 -17.23 3.16 8.96
N GLU A 67 -16.98 3.83 10.07
CA GLU A 67 -17.97 4.67 10.73
C GLU A 67 -18.33 5.90 9.88
N LYS A 68 -17.34 6.56 9.25
CA LYS A 68 -17.60 7.66 8.31
C LYS A 68 -18.29 7.23 7.01
N GLN A 69 -18.28 5.94 6.67
CA GLN A 69 -18.93 5.38 5.48
C GLN A 69 -20.40 4.98 5.72
N SER A 70 -20.91 5.06 6.95
CA SER A 70 -22.28 4.63 7.27
C SER A 70 -23.38 5.54 6.69
N ASP A 71 -23.08 6.79 6.32
CA ASP A 71 -24.14 7.77 5.96
C ASP A 71 -24.07 8.35 4.54
N GLU A 72 -23.12 7.97 3.66
CA GLU A 72 -23.24 8.32 2.24
C GLU A 72 -22.39 7.44 1.31
N LEU A 73 -23.04 6.51 0.60
CA LEU A 73 -22.45 5.84 -0.57
C LEU A 73 -22.84 6.61 -1.83
N THR A 74 -22.05 7.62 -2.20
CA THR A 74 -22.11 8.16 -3.56
C THR A 74 -21.26 7.28 -4.48
N VAL A 75 -21.92 6.35 -5.18
CA VAL A 75 -21.32 5.56 -6.27
C VAL A 75 -20.97 6.54 -7.40
N GLY A 76 -19.68 6.82 -7.54
CA GLY A 76 -19.12 7.56 -8.67
C GLY A 76 -19.27 6.77 -9.98
N ARG A 77 -20.42 6.96 -10.62
CA ARG A 77 -20.71 6.96 -12.06
C ARG A 77 -19.53 6.63 -12.99
N LEU A 78 -19.52 5.40 -13.52
CA LEU A 78 -18.71 4.99 -14.66
C LEU A 78 -19.26 5.70 -15.92
N GLY A 79 -18.53 6.70 -16.41
CA GLY A 79 -18.90 7.50 -17.56
C GLY A 79 -17.76 7.62 -18.58
N HIS A 80 -17.35 6.49 -19.16
CA HIS A 80 -16.98 6.40 -20.58
C HIS A 80 -16.99 4.93 -21.02
N ALA A 81 -17.71 4.66 -22.10
CA ALA A 81 -18.08 3.34 -22.57
C ALA A 81 -16.89 2.51 -23.06
N PHE A 82 -16.65 1.36 -22.43
CA PHE A 82 -15.93 0.25 -23.06
C PHE A 82 -16.92 -0.53 -23.93
N THR A 83 -17.08 -0.11 -25.19
CA THR A 83 -17.65 -0.96 -26.23
C THR A 83 -16.54 -1.81 -26.82
N GLY A 84 -16.53 -3.11 -26.51
CA GLY A 84 -15.72 -4.07 -27.27
C GLY A 84 -15.29 -5.28 -26.46
N LEU A 85 -16.22 -6.19 -26.14
CA LEU A 85 -15.88 -7.55 -25.75
C LEU A 85 -16.89 -8.52 -26.38
N LEU A 86 -16.67 -8.86 -27.65
CA LEU A 86 -17.11 -10.06 -28.37
C LEU A 86 -16.10 -10.20 -29.53
N SER A 87 -15.31 -11.26 -29.73
CA SER A 87 -15.67 -12.68 -29.74
C SER A 87 -14.45 -13.54 -29.43
N ALA A 88 -14.69 -14.69 -28.80
CA ALA A 88 -13.82 -15.85 -28.89
C ALA A 88 -13.84 -16.41 -30.33
N ALA A 89 -12.66 -16.81 -30.82
CA ALA A 89 -12.38 -17.94 -31.71
C ALA A 89 -10.85 -18.09 -31.81
#